data_AF-A0A2P4X8V1-F1
#
_entry.id   AF-A0A2P4X8V1-F1
#
_cell.length_a   1.000
_cell.length_b   1.000
_cell.length_c   1.000
_cell.angle_alpha   90.00
_cell.angle_beta   90.00
_cell.angle_gamma   90.00
#
_symmetry.space_group_name_H-M   'P 1'
#
loop_
_entity.id
_entity.type
_entity.pdbx_description
1 polymer ?
#
loop_
_entity_poly.entity_id
_entity_poly.type
_entity_poly.pdbx_seq_one_letter_code
_entity_poly.pdbx_strand_id
1 'polypeptide(L)'
;MIGNWLRTYFETGVFQCVRTTRAGKYTSQQHIWLYNYYQYHPPFYLDEAQDSFRRAHGTEISKTSVLRLIHSLGLTWKVVGRRAVHIKELDVLRFGKAQSHQLESPEPRLHRRDGSQARLRRLRNRLEFIKCCQYLVHTEKGSIRQYPGPNSIWVMDRATFHRHPEIIPYLRSVGVVVSSCWRIVHFLILSSFSSDTLGTPFNDTTQTLTSEI
;
A
#
# COMPACT_ATOMS: atom_id res chain seq x y z
N MET A 1 -21.55 -37.85 -12.09
CA MET A 1 -20.37 -36.96 -12.16
C MET A 1 -19.04 -37.68 -11.91
N ILE A 2 -18.94 -38.60 -10.93
CA ILE A 2 -17.67 -39.30 -10.62
C ILE A 2 -17.17 -40.21 -11.76
N GLY A 3 -18.08 -40.87 -12.48
CA GLY A 3 -17.73 -41.83 -13.52
C GLY A 3 -17.00 -41.24 -14.73
N ASN A 4 -17.29 -39.98 -15.08
CA ASN A 4 -16.59 -39.31 -16.18
C ASN A 4 -15.13 -38.97 -15.80
N TRP A 5 -14.90 -38.63 -14.52
CA TRP A 5 -13.57 -38.36 -13.97
C TRP A 5 -12.70 -39.62 -13.94
N LEU A 6 -13.24 -40.73 -13.44
CA LEU A 6 -12.55 -42.02 -13.43
C LEU A 6 -12.18 -42.48 -14.83
N ARG A 7 -13.10 -42.33 -15.80
CA ARG A 7 -12.85 -42.69 -17.20
C ARG A 7 -11.68 -41.90 -17.80
N THR A 8 -11.70 -40.57 -17.70
CA THR A 8 -10.61 -39.72 -18.22
C THR A 8 -9.28 -40.02 -17.54
N TYR A 9 -9.29 -40.35 -16.24
CA TYR A 9 -8.08 -40.76 -15.52
C TYR A 9 -7.53 -42.09 -16.03
N PHE A 10 -8.37 -43.11 -16.21
CA PHE A 10 -7.93 -44.40 -16.75
C PHE A 10 -7.44 -44.29 -18.20
N GLU A 11 -8.01 -43.40 -19.01
CA GLU A 11 -7.60 -43.21 -20.40
C GLU A 11 -6.31 -42.39 -20.55
N THR A 12 -6.15 -41.32 -19.79
CA THR A 12 -5.04 -40.36 -19.98
C THR A 12 -3.92 -40.53 -18.97
N GLY A 13 -4.18 -41.13 -17.81
CA GLY A 13 -3.23 -41.23 -16.70
C GLY A 13 -2.93 -39.90 -16.00
N VAL A 14 -3.63 -38.80 -16.36
CA VAL A 14 -3.34 -37.47 -15.82
C VAL A 14 -4.57 -36.87 -15.14
N PHE A 15 -4.37 -36.36 -13.93
CA PHE A 15 -5.35 -35.49 -13.28
C PHE A 15 -5.28 -34.08 -13.86
N GLN A 16 -6.06 -33.82 -14.91
CA GLN A 16 -6.25 -32.46 -15.41
C GLN A 16 -7.60 -31.92 -14.97
N CYS A 17 -7.58 -30.87 -14.16
CA CYS A 17 -8.78 -30.09 -13.90
C CYS A 17 -9.19 -29.41 -15.21
N VAL A 18 -10.40 -29.70 -15.71
CA VAL A 18 -10.92 -29.10 -16.95
C VAL A 18 -10.94 -27.59 -16.78
N ARG A 19 -9.94 -26.92 -17.33
CA ARG A 19 -9.88 -25.46 -17.37
C ARG A 19 -10.83 -25.01 -18.45
N THR A 20 -12.05 -24.66 -18.06
CA THR A 20 -12.94 -23.98 -18.99
C THR A 20 -12.31 -22.64 -19.39
N THR A 21 -11.94 -22.49 -20.66
CA THR A 21 -11.53 -21.23 -21.26
C THR A 21 -12.77 -20.36 -21.42
N ARG A 22 -13.28 -19.83 -20.30
CA ARG A 22 -14.24 -18.73 -20.39
C ARG A 22 -13.49 -17.54 -20.96
N ALA A 23 -13.95 -17.04 -22.10
CA ALA A 23 -13.51 -15.76 -22.63
C ALA A 23 -13.52 -14.75 -21.47
N GLY A 24 -12.35 -14.21 -21.13
CA GLY A 24 -12.21 -13.32 -20.00
C GLY A 24 -13.12 -12.12 -20.17
N LYS A 25 -13.84 -11.73 -19.12
CA LYS A 25 -14.67 -10.51 -19.12
C LYS A 25 -13.86 -9.25 -19.47
N TYR A 26 -12.55 -9.29 -19.26
CA TYR A 26 -11.63 -8.17 -19.46
C TYR A 26 -10.63 -8.49 -20.56
N THR A 27 -10.29 -7.49 -21.37
CA THR A 27 -9.37 -7.63 -22.50
C THR A 27 -7.91 -7.63 -22.04
N SER A 28 -7.01 -8.20 -22.83
CA SER A 28 -5.56 -8.18 -22.53
C SER A 28 -5.02 -6.75 -22.36
N GLN A 29 -5.56 -5.79 -23.11
CA GLN A 29 -5.20 -4.38 -22.99
C GLN A 29 -5.59 -3.79 -21.62
N GLN A 30 -6.76 -4.16 -21.09
CA GLN A 30 -7.20 -3.75 -19.75
C GLN A 30 -6.32 -4.35 -18.64
N HIS A 31 -5.84 -5.59 -18.84
CA HIS A 31 -4.89 -6.21 -17.90
C HIS A 31 -3.56 -5.45 -17.88
N ILE A 32 -2.99 -5.16 -19.06
CA ILE A 32 -1.73 -4.42 -19.20
C ILE A 32 -1.86 -3.01 -18.61
N TRP A 33 -2.99 -2.34 -18.86
CA TRP A 33 -3.26 -1.02 -18.29
C TRP A 33 -3.24 -1.05 -16.76
N LEU A 34 -3.90 -2.04 -16.15
CA LEU A 34 -3.94 -2.18 -14.70
C LEU A 34 -2.54 -2.47 -14.12
N TYR A 35 -1.74 -3.30 -14.80
CA TYR A 35 -0.35 -3.56 -14.42
C TYR A 35 0.48 -2.28 -14.42
N ASN A 36 0.44 -1.53 -15.53
CA ASN A 36 1.16 -0.28 -15.68
C ASN A 36 0.69 0.75 -14.63
N TYR A 37 -0.62 0.83 -14.39
CA TYR A 37 -1.18 1.70 -13.36
C TYR A 37 -0.56 1.41 -11.98
N TYR A 38 -0.39 0.14 -11.58
CA TYR A 38 0.25 -0.20 -10.30
C TYR A 38 1.78 0.00 -10.28
N GLN A 39 2.44 0.00 -11.44
CA GLN A 39 3.86 0.34 -11.54
C GLN A 39 4.08 1.82 -11.27
N TYR A 40 3.24 2.69 -11.81
CA TYR A 40 3.34 4.15 -11.65
C TYR A 40 2.63 4.68 -10.40
N HIS A 41 1.63 3.95 -9.88
CA HIS A 41 0.84 4.32 -8.69
C HIS A 41 0.80 3.19 -7.62
N PRO A 42 1.95 2.78 -7.08
CA PRO A 42 2.08 1.63 -6.17
C PRO A 42 1.34 1.70 -4.81
N PRO A 43 1.03 2.88 -4.21
CA PRO A 43 0.30 2.91 -2.93
C PRO A 43 -1.23 3.02 -3.07
N PHE A 44 -1.81 2.73 -4.24
CA PHE A 44 -3.24 2.95 -4.45
C PHE A 44 -4.12 1.87 -3.82
N TYR A 45 -5.20 2.32 -3.18
CA TYR A 45 -6.24 1.46 -2.65
C TYR A 45 -7.06 0.84 -3.79
N LEU A 46 -7.70 -0.31 -3.54
CA LEU A 46 -8.47 -1.04 -4.57
C LEU A 46 -9.65 -0.23 -5.13
N ASP A 47 -10.24 0.67 -4.34
CA ASP A 47 -11.27 1.63 -4.79
C ASP A 47 -10.70 2.65 -5.75
N GLU A 48 -9.55 3.24 -5.45
CA GLU A 48 -8.96 4.23 -6.33
C GLU A 48 -8.53 3.60 -7.67
N ALA A 49 -7.98 2.37 -7.63
CA ALA A 49 -7.69 1.61 -8.85
C ALA A 49 -8.98 1.28 -9.64
N GLN A 50 -10.07 0.93 -8.92
CA GLN A 50 -11.39 0.72 -9.51
C GLN A 50 -11.92 2.00 -10.19
N ASP A 51 -11.82 3.16 -9.54
CA ASP A 51 -12.29 4.43 -10.08
C ASP A 51 -11.44 4.92 -11.25
N SER A 52 -10.12 4.72 -11.21
CA SER A 52 -9.22 5.02 -12.32
C SER A 52 -9.49 4.10 -13.51
N PHE A 53 -9.73 2.81 -13.27
CA PHE A 53 -10.12 1.86 -14.31
C PHE A 53 -11.45 2.24 -14.96
N ARG A 54 -12.45 2.62 -14.15
CA ARG A 54 -13.75 3.10 -14.64
C ARG A 54 -13.57 4.34 -15.53
N ARG A 55 -12.73 5.29 -15.12
CA ARG A 55 -12.43 6.51 -15.90
C ARG A 55 -11.69 6.22 -17.21
N ALA A 56 -10.74 5.29 -17.20
CA ALA A 56 -9.92 4.98 -18.38
C ALA A 56 -10.65 4.14 -19.44
N HIS A 57 -11.53 3.23 -19.01
CA HIS A 57 -12.15 2.24 -19.91
C HIS A 57 -13.68 2.32 -19.98
N GLY A 58 -14.32 3.24 -19.27
CA GLY A 58 -15.78 3.36 -19.21
C GLY A 58 -16.51 2.12 -18.67
N THR A 59 -15.78 1.18 -18.07
CA THR A 59 -16.29 -0.13 -17.66
C THR A 59 -16.21 -0.26 -16.15
N GLU A 60 -17.32 -0.70 -15.53
CA GLU A 60 -17.31 -0.99 -14.10
C GLU A 60 -16.59 -2.30 -13.79
N ILE A 61 -15.66 -2.23 -12.83
CA ILE A 61 -14.94 -3.38 -12.30
C ILE A 61 -15.18 -3.47 -10.80
N SER A 62 -15.36 -4.68 -10.27
CA SER A 62 -15.43 -4.87 -8.81
C SER A 62 -14.03 -4.93 -8.21
N LYS A 63 -13.88 -4.57 -6.92
CA LYS A 63 -12.59 -4.68 -6.20
C LYS A 63 -12.02 -6.11 -6.23
N THR A 64 -12.88 -7.11 -6.18
CA THR A 64 -12.48 -8.53 -6.28
C THR A 64 -11.98 -8.87 -7.67
N SER A 65 -12.57 -8.32 -8.73
CA SER A 65 -12.06 -8.47 -10.09
C SER A 65 -10.71 -7.79 -10.27
N VAL A 66 -10.56 -6.53 -9.80
CA VAL A 66 -9.26 -5.83 -9.78
C VAL A 66 -8.18 -6.72 -9.15
N LEU A 67 -8.46 -7.28 -7.97
CA LEU A 67 -7.53 -8.17 -7.27
C LEU A 67 -7.20 -9.44 -8.09
N ARG A 68 -8.20 -10.09 -8.68
CA ARG A 68 -7.99 -11.28 -9.53
C ARG A 68 -7.14 -10.97 -10.76
N LEU A 69 -7.37 -9.82 -11.40
CA LEU A 69 -6.59 -9.37 -12.55
C LEU A 69 -5.13 -9.15 -12.18
N ILE A 70 -4.86 -8.44 -11.08
CA ILE A 70 -3.50 -8.21 -10.57
C ILE A 70 -2.81 -9.53 -10.25
N HIS A 71 -3.51 -10.45 -9.58
CA HIS A 71 -2.98 -11.78 -9.28
C HIS A 71 -2.69 -12.60 -10.55
N SER A 72 -3.52 -12.48 -11.58
CA SER A 72 -3.29 -13.16 -12.86
C SER A 72 -2.02 -12.67 -13.58
N LEU A 73 -1.55 -11.45 -13.25
CA LEU A 73 -0.34 -10.84 -13.79
C LEU A 73 0.90 -11.10 -12.91
N GLY A 74 0.81 -12.01 -11.94
CA GLY A 74 1.91 -12.36 -11.04
C GLY A 74 2.19 -11.33 -9.93
N LEU A 75 1.42 -10.24 -9.87
CA LEU A 75 1.50 -9.27 -8.79
C LEU A 75 0.75 -9.82 -7.57
N THR A 76 1.47 -10.56 -6.72
CA THR A 76 0.90 -10.97 -5.44
C THR A 76 0.72 -9.76 -4.53
N TRP A 77 -0.25 -9.81 -3.62
CA TRP A 77 -0.44 -8.77 -2.61
C TRP A 77 0.83 -8.51 -1.79
N LYS A 78 1.69 -9.52 -1.61
CA LYS A 78 2.99 -9.40 -0.96
C LYS A 78 3.94 -8.48 -1.73
N VAL A 79 3.99 -8.59 -3.06
CA VAL A 79 4.81 -7.72 -3.93
C VAL A 79 4.29 -6.29 -3.91
N VAL A 80 2.97 -6.12 -4.09
CA VAL A 80 2.33 -4.79 -4.05
C VAL A 80 2.54 -4.12 -2.70
N GLY A 81 2.36 -4.86 -1.60
CA GLY A 81 2.60 -4.37 -0.25
C GLY A 81 4.05 -3.94 -0.01
N ARG A 82 5.03 -4.75 -0.43
CA ARG A 82 6.46 -4.42 -0.31
C ARG A 82 6.82 -3.14 -1.08
N ARG A 83 6.30 -2.98 -2.30
CA ARG A 83 6.51 -1.76 -3.10
C ARG A 83 5.91 -0.53 -2.44
N ALA A 84 4.70 -0.65 -1.90
CA ALA A 84 4.06 0.44 -1.16
C ALA A 84 4.85 0.85 0.10
N VAL A 85 5.48 -0.10 0.80
CA VAL A 85 6.36 0.20 1.94
C VAL A 85 7.64 0.89 1.48
N HIS A 86 8.31 0.35 0.45
CA HIS A 86 9.58 0.89 -0.03
C HIS A 86 9.45 2.33 -0.53
N ILE A 87 8.34 2.66 -1.18
CA ILE A 87 8.08 4.02 -1.67
C ILE A 87 7.80 4.98 -0.53
N LYS A 88 7.11 4.52 0.53
CA LYS A 88 6.97 5.30 1.76
C LYS A 88 8.28 5.48 2.50
N GLU A 89 9.17 4.49 2.47
CA GLU A 89 10.50 4.62 3.05
C GLU A 89 11.33 5.66 2.28
N LEU A 90 11.31 5.63 0.94
CA LEU A 90 11.92 6.68 0.11
C LEU A 90 11.33 8.05 0.39
N ASP A 91 10.02 8.16 0.54
CA ASP A 91 9.37 9.41 0.92
C ASP A 91 9.81 9.87 2.33
N VAL A 92 9.86 8.96 3.32
CA VAL A 92 10.35 9.22 4.69
C VAL A 92 11.81 9.66 4.70
N LEU A 93 12.68 9.01 3.92
CA LEU A 93 14.08 9.36 3.78
C LEU A 93 14.24 10.72 3.10
N ARG A 94 13.41 11.01 2.08
CA ARG A 94 13.33 12.34 1.46
C ARG A 94 12.94 13.40 2.48
N PHE A 95 12.00 13.12 3.38
CA PHE A 95 11.66 14.03 4.49
C PHE A 95 12.79 14.20 5.49
N GLY A 96 13.44 13.10 5.90
CA GLY A 96 14.56 13.15 6.83
C GLY A 96 15.70 14.04 6.30
N LYS A 97 16.03 13.89 5.01
CA LYS A 97 17.05 14.72 4.35
C LYS A 97 16.61 16.18 4.18
N ALA A 98 15.33 16.44 3.90
CA ALA A 98 14.81 17.80 3.85
C ALA A 98 14.85 18.50 5.23
N GLN A 99 14.61 17.77 6.32
CA GLN A 99 14.70 18.30 7.67
C GLN A 99 16.15 18.53 8.14
N SER A 100 17.11 17.68 7.74
CA SER A 100 18.51 17.86 8.15
C SER A 100 19.12 19.16 7.61
N HIS A 101 18.75 19.59 6.40
CA HIS A 101 19.17 20.89 5.87
C HIS A 101 18.57 22.09 6.62
N GLN A 102 17.50 21.88 7.39
CA GLN A 102 16.83 22.92 8.17
C GLN A 102 17.32 22.98 9.63
N LEU A 103 18.12 21.98 10.06
CA LEU A 103 18.62 21.83 11.42
C LEU A 103 20.03 22.38 11.65
N GLU A 104 20.71 22.93 10.64
CA GLU A 104 22.00 23.64 10.83
C GLU A 104 21.83 25.07 11.38
N SER A 105 20.66 25.39 11.95
CA SER A 105 20.49 26.54 12.84
C SER A 105 20.78 26.09 14.28
N PRO A 106 21.62 26.80 15.06
CA PRO A 106 22.10 26.29 16.33
C PRO A 106 20.98 26.19 17.39
N GLU A 107 20.93 25.00 18.01
CA GLU A 107 20.17 24.56 19.20
C GLU A 107 18.65 24.24 19.05
N PRO A 108 18.29 22.93 19.05
CA PRO A 108 16.96 22.49 19.43
C PRO A 108 16.97 21.70 20.75
N ARG A 109 16.22 22.23 21.73
CA ARG A 109 15.82 21.52 22.95
C ARG A 109 14.95 20.31 22.58
N LEU A 110 15.36 19.12 23.03
CA LEU A 110 14.60 17.87 22.94
C LEU A 110 13.19 18.03 23.55
N HIS A 111 12.17 18.19 22.69
CA HIS A 111 10.79 18.16 23.14
C HIS A 111 10.34 16.70 23.38
N ARG A 112 10.07 16.40 24.65
CA ARG A 112 9.39 15.20 25.16
C ARG A 112 8.22 14.81 24.24
N ARG A 113 8.10 13.50 23.95
CA ARG A 113 6.89 12.86 23.37
C ARG A 113 5.65 13.38 24.10
N ASP A 114 4.94 14.28 23.45
CA ASP A 114 3.76 14.92 24.03
C ASP A 114 2.55 13.95 23.95
N GLY A 115 1.74 13.92 25.00
CA GLY A 115 0.60 13.00 25.17
C GLY A 115 -0.56 13.25 24.19
N SER A 116 -0.38 14.18 23.25
CA SER A 116 -1.32 14.60 22.22
C SER A 116 -1.77 13.45 21.30
N GLN A 117 -0.87 12.52 20.94
CA GLN A 117 -1.28 11.34 20.17
C GLN A 117 -2.13 10.34 20.97
N ALA A 118 -1.87 10.18 22.27
CA ALA A 118 -2.67 9.29 23.13
C ALA A 118 -4.09 9.81 23.33
N ARG A 119 -4.28 11.14 23.28
CA ARG A 119 -5.59 11.79 23.40
C ARG A 119 -6.49 11.52 22.18
N LEU A 120 -5.92 11.47 20.97
CA LEU A 120 -6.66 11.18 19.74
C LEU A 120 -7.34 9.81 19.76
N ARG A 121 -6.74 8.81 20.41
CA ARG A 121 -7.29 7.44 20.48
C ARG A 121 -8.53 7.28 21.36
N ARG A 122 -8.85 8.26 22.21
CA ARG A 122 -9.99 8.19 23.15
C ARG A 122 -11.27 8.86 22.63
N LEU A 123 -11.19 9.51 21.48
CA LEU A 123 -12.31 10.27 20.93
C LEU A 123 -13.34 9.30 20.34
N ARG A 124 -14.60 9.40 20.80
CA ARG A 124 -15.68 8.51 20.36
C ARG A 124 -16.59 9.13 19.30
N ASN A 125 -16.48 10.44 19.08
CA ASN A 125 -17.34 11.18 18.15
C ASN A 125 -16.51 12.02 17.16
N ARG A 126 -16.99 12.09 15.91
CA ARG A 126 -16.48 12.94 14.83
C ARG A 126 -16.30 14.40 15.25
N LEU A 127 -17.26 14.98 15.97
CA LEU A 127 -17.18 16.41 16.34
C LEU A 127 -16.01 16.67 17.30
N GLU A 128 -15.77 15.77 18.25
CA GLU A 128 -14.63 15.85 19.16
C GLU A 128 -13.31 15.65 18.41
N PHE A 129 -13.29 14.75 17.43
CA PHE A 129 -12.13 14.51 16.58
C PHE A 129 -11.74 15.75 15.77
N ILE A 130 -12.70 16.39 15.11
CA ILE A 130 -12.46 17.61 14.33
C ILE A 130 -11.97 18.74 15.24
N LYS A 131 -12.61 18.95 16.39
CA LYS A 131 -12.17 19.94 17.39
C LYS A 131 -10.75 19.66 17.88
N CYS A 132 -10.40 18.39 18.09
CA CYS A 132 -9.05 18.01 18.48
C CYS A 132 -8.03 18.27 17.35
N CYS A 133 -8.38 17.99 16.09
CA CYS A 133 -7.53 18.31 14.95
C CYS A 133 -7.31 19.83 14.82
N GLN A 134 -8.38 20.61 14.92
CA GLN A 134 -8.33 22.08 14.93
C GLN A 134 -7.44 22.59 16.04
N TYR A 135 -7.59 22.05 17.26
CA TYR A 135 -6.73 22.41 18.38
C TYR A 135 -5.25 22.13 18.09
N LEU A 136 -4.92 20.95 17.56
CA LEU A 136 -3.53 20.58 17.26
C LEU A 136 -2.90 21.45 16.15
N VAL A 137 -3.71 21.85 15.17
CA VAL A 137 -3.27 22.66 14.03
C VAL A 137 -3.18 24.14 14.36
N HIS A 138 -4.11 24.67 15.15
CA HIS A 138 -4.26 26.12 15.38
C HIS A 138 -3.73 26.62 16.72
N THR A 139 -3.42 25.75 17.68
CA THR A 139 -2.82 26.20 18.95
C THR A 139 -1.40 26.68 18.67
N GLU A 140 -0.97 27.82 19.25
CA GLU A 140 0.40 28.34 19.12
C GLU A 140 1.47 27.35 19.61
N LYS A 141 1.07 26.43 20.50
CA LYS A 141 1.88 25.30 20.98
C LYS A 141 1.88 24.10 20.03
N GLY A 142 1.02 24.10 19.03
CA GLY A 142 0.91 23.07 18.00
C GLY A 142 2.13 23.11 17.09
N SER A 143 2.96 22.07 17.18
CA SER A 143 4.19 21.93 16.38
C SER A 143 3.93 21.54 14.91
N ILE A 144 2.71 21.75 14.40
CA ILE A 144 2.27 21.21 13.11
C ILE A 144 2.49 22.26 12.05
N ARG A 145 3.49 22.05 11.21
CA ARG A 145 3.77 22.90 10.06
C ARG A 145 3.10 22.35 8.80
N GLN A 146 2.80 23.23 7.85
CA GLN A 146 2.32 22.79 6.53
C GLN A 146 3.38 21.89 5.88
N TYR A 147 2.93 20.80 5.26
CA TYR A 147 3.80 19.92 4.49
C TYR A 147 4.57 20.72 3.43
N PRO A 148 5.90 20.56 3.31
CA PRO A 148 6.74 19.48 3.85
C PRO A 148 7.40 19.76 5.21
N GLY A 149 6.72 20.44 6.14
CA GLY A 149 7.22 20.76 7.48
C GLY A 149 7.09 19.63 8.52
N PRO A 150 7.73 19.77 9.69
CA PRO A 150 7.61 18.81 10.80
C PRO A 150 6.16 18.62 11.24
N ASN A 151 5.85 17.39 11.64
CA ASN A 151 4.53 16.93 12.11
C ASN A 151 3.38 17.07 11.10
N SER A 152 3.67 17.33 9.82
CA SER A 152 2.66 17.49 8.78
C SER A 152 2.10 16.18 8.22
N ILE A 153 2.64 15.01 8.63
CA ILE A 153 2.20 13.69 8.17
C ILE A 153 1.50 12.97 9.31
N TRP A 154 0.23 12.65 9.13
CA TRP A 154 -0.58 11.97 10.15
C TRP A 154 -0.97 10.57 9.69
N VAL A 155 -0.73 9.58 10.53
CA VAL A 155 -1.14 8.19 10.27
C VAL A 155 -2.45 7.93 11.00
N MET A 156 -3.52 7.72 10.24
CA MET A 156 -4.84 7.42 10.79
C MET A 156 -5.20 5.94 10.61
N ASP A 157 -5.83 5.36 11.62
CA ASP A 157 -6.40 4.02 11.51
C ASP A 157 -7.72 4.05 10.68
N ARG A 158 -8.31 2.88 10.45
CA ARG A 158 -9.55 2.74 9.67
C ARG A 158 -10.82 2.85 10.53
N ALA A 159 -10.76 3.51 11.69
CA ALA A 159 -11.96 3.80 12.44
C ALA A 159 -13.00 4.51 11.56
N THR A 160 -14.27 4.17 11.75
CA THR A 160 -15.38 4.68 10.94
C THR A 160 -15.41 6.21 10.88
N PHE A 161 -15.04 6.87 11.97
CA PHE A 161 -14.95 8.33 12.02
C PHE A 161 -13.77 8.91 11.25
N HIS A 162 -12.61 8.25 11.15
CA HIS A 162 -11.48 8.72 10.31
C HIS A 162 -11.79 8.70 8.82
N ARG A 163 -12.76 7.87 8.39
CA ARG A 163 -13.19 7.75 6.99
C ARG A 163 -14.21 8.80 6.56
N HIS A 164 -14.53 9.76 7.43
CA HIS A 164 -15.51 10.77 7.10
C HIS A 164 -15.04 11.62 5.90
N PRO A 165 -15.88 11.82 4.87
CA PRO A 165 -15.48 12.50 3.63
C PRO A 165 -14.98 13.93 3.83
N GLU A 166 -15.33 14.58 4.95
CA GLU A 166 -14.88 15.95 5.27
C GLU A 166 -13.53 16.03 5.98
N ILE A 167 -13.11 14.97 6.68
CA ILE A 167 -11.90 15.04 7.53
C ILE A 167 -10.63 15.12 6.67
N ILE A 168 -10.56 14.30 5.61
CA ILE A 168 -9.38 14.27 4.74
C ILE A 168 -9.22 15.60 3.99
N PRO A 169 -10.25 16.18 3.35
CA PRO A 169 -10.17 17.51 2.75
C PRO A 169 -9.76 18.59 3.75
N TYR A 170 -10.35 18.60 4.95
CA TYR A 170 -9.98 19.57 6.00
C TYR A 170 -8.50 19.48 6.39
N LEU A 171 -8.00 18.28 6.65
CA LEU A 171 -6.58 18.09 7.01
C LEU A 171 -5.66 18.51 5.87
N ARG A 172 -6.03 18.20 4.62
CA ARG A 172 -5.29 18.67 3.44
C ARG A 172 -5.33 20.20 3.30
N SER A 173 -6.44 20.85 3.61
CA SER A 173 -6.57 22.32 3.51
C SER A 173 -5.70 23.05 4.53
N VAL A 174 -5.33 22.40 5.63
CA VAL A 174 -4.36 22.92 6.60
C VAL A 174 -2.93 22.41 6.38
N GLY A 175 -2.67 21.76 5.24
CA GLY A 175 -1.33 21.28 4.85
C GLY A 175 -0.89 19.99 5.54
N VAL A 176 -1.82 19.20 6.09
CA VAL A 176 -1.55 17.87 6.68
C VAL A 176 -1.79 16.76 5.66
N VAL A 177 -0.79 15.90 5.48
CA VAL A 177 -0.87 14.69 4.66
C VAL A 177 -1.33 13.51 5.51
N VAL A 178 -2.51 12.98 5.20
CA VAL A 178 -3.09 11.83 5.93
C VAL A 178 -2.71 10.52 5.24
N SER A 179 -2.10 9.60 5.99
CA SER A 179 -1.79 8.23 5.55
C SER A 179 -2.66 7.22 6.29
N SER A 180 -3.60 6.60 5.58
CA SER A 180 -4.56 5.65 6.12
C SER A 180 -4.03 4.21 6.17
N CYS A 181 -2.89 3.97 6.83
CA CYS A 181 -2.15 2.72 6.65
C CYS A 181 -1.94 1.88 7.93
N TRP A 182 -2.95 1.09 8.30
CA TRP A 182 -2.80 0.06 9.35
C TRP A 182 -1.90 -1.12 8.91
N ARG A 183 -1.84 -1.41 7.60
CA ARG A 183 -0.99 -2.51 7.09
C ARG A 183 0.51 -2.24 7.20
N ILE A 184 0.94 -0.99 7.34
CA ILE A 184 2.37 -0.67 7.57
C ILE A 184 2.77 -0.97 9.00
N VAL A 185 1.93 -0.63 9.98
CA VAL A 185 2.22 -0.93 11.39
C VAL A 185 2.22 -2.45 11.63
N HIS A 186 1.27 -3.17 11.04
CA HIS A 186 1.23 -4.63 11.17
C HIS A 186 2.38 -5.34 10.43
N PHE A 187 2.81 -4.79 9.28
CA PHE A 187 3.93 -5.38 8.53
C PHE A 187 5.28 -5.08 9.19
N LEU A 188 5.48 -3.89 9.77
CA LEU A 188 6.70 -3.56 10.55
C LEU A 188 6.83 -4.39 11.83
N ILE A 189 5.71 -4.74 12.48
CA ILE A 189 5.73 -5.62 13.66
C ILE A 189 6.02 -7.09 13.28
N LEU A 190 5.53 -7.55 12.12
CA LEU A 190 5.76 -8.93 11.66
C LEU A 190 7.11 -9.12 10.97
N SER A 191 7.68 -8.09 10.33
CA SER A 191 9.00 -8.18 9.70
C SER A 191 10.14 -8.27 10.71
N SER A 192 9.94 -7.78 11.94
CA SER A 192 10.92 -7.92 13.04
C SER A 192 10.98 -9.33 13.62
N PHE A 193 10.05 -10.23 13.26
CA PHE A 193 9.99 -11.61 13.76
C PHE A 193 10.48 -12.67 12.76
N SER A 194 10.89 -12.27 11.56
CA SER A 194 11.22 -13.19 10.45
C SER A 194 12.58 -12.89 9.81
N SER A 195 13.59 -12.55 10.60
CA SER A 195 14.98 -12.42 10.09
C SER A 195 15.88 -13.63 10.41
N ASP A 196 15.41 -14.59 11.21
CA ASP A 196 16.17 -15.81 11.52
C ASP A 196 15.62 -16.98 10.72
N THR A 197 15.98 -17.08 9.43
CA THR A 197 16.17 -18.34 8.68
C THR A 197 16.33 -18.04 7.20
N LEU A 198 17.55 -18.23 6.70
CA LEU A 198 17.95 -18.77 5.39
C LEU A 198 19.20 -18.05 4.86
N GLY A 199 20.34 -18.46 5.39
CA GLY A 199 21.59 -18.41 4.65
C GLY A 199 21.76 -19.73 3.89
N THR A 200 21.56 -19.71 2.57
CA THR A 200 22.30 -20.57 1.65
C THR A 200 22.58 -19.78 0.36
N PRO A 201 23.84 -19.72 -0.10
CA PRO A 201 24.21 -19.05 -1.34
C PRO A 201 23.81 -19.91 -2.55
N PHE A 202 23.21 -19.26 -3.54
CA PHE A 202 22.86 -19.83 -4.83
C PHE A 202 24.11 -19.82 -5.72
N ASN A 203 24.63 -20.99 -6.09
CA ASN A 203 25.77 -21.12 -7.01
C ASN A 203 25.28 -20.97 -8.46
N ASP A 204 25.76 -19.94 -9.15
CA ASP A 204 25.63 -19.81 -10.60
C ASP A 204 26.56 -20.81 -11.31
N THR A 205 25.99 -21.72 -12.08
CA THR A 205 26.72 -22.58 -13.01
C THR A 205 26.65 -21.96 -14.39
N THR A 206 27.76 -21.37 -14.85
CA THR A 206 27.93 -20.87 -16.22
C THR A 206 28.05 -22.06 -17.18
N GLN A 207 27.10 -22.19 -18.12
CA GLN A 207 27.25 -23.08 -19.26
C GLN A 207 28.03 -22.34 -20.36
N THR A 208 29.22 -22.83 -20.69
CA THR A 208 30.02 -22.37 -21.82
C THR A 208 29.62 -23.18 -23.05
N LEU A 209 29.06 -22.49 -24.04
CA LEU A 209 28.72 -23.00 -25.36
C LEU A 209 29.99 -23.34 -26.15
N THR A 210 29.99 -24.54 -26.71
CA THR A 210 30.93 -25.08 -27.71
C THR A 210 30.94 -24.22 -28.97
N SER A 211 32.13 -23.86 -29.46
CA SER A 211 32.36 -23.38 -30.83
C SER A 211 33.26 -24.37 -31.56
N GLU A 212 32.77 -24.82 -32.70
CA GLU A 212 33.39 -25.66 -33.72
C GLU A 212 34.74 -25.11 -34.19
N ILE A 213 35.74 -25.98 -34.35
CA ILE A 213 36.58 -26.20 -35.56
C ILE A 213 37.03 -27.67 -35.55
#